data_AF-A0A7Y5BVP4-F1
#
_entry.id   AF-A0A7Y5BVP4-F1
#
_cell.length_a   1.000
_cell.length_b   1.000
_cell.length_c   1.000
_cell.angle_alpha   90.00
_cell.angle_beta   90.00
_cell.angle_gamma   90.00
#
_symmetry.space_group_name_H-M   'P 1'
#
loop_
_entity.id
_entity.type
_entity.pdbx_description
1 polymer ?
#
loop_
_entity_poly.entity_id
_entity_poly.type
_entity_poly.pdbx_seq_one_letter_code
_entity_poly.pdbx_strand_id
1 'polypeptide(L)'
;AFQVQDDLLGIWGDAALTGKSTESDLVAGKKSIPVVYGLAQKGLFAARWAQGPIQSEEVGLLADQLEKEGARAYTQTLADDLTGKAVKYLQEVNPKGDAGAALVELANMLLQRQV
;
A
#
# COMPACT_ATOMS: atom_id res chain seq x y z
N ALA A 1 -4.08 -3.35 7.35
CA ALA A 1 -2.73 -3.88 7.09
C ALA A 1 -2.64 -4.40 5.66
N PHE A 2 -3.12 -5.61 5.35
CA PHE A 2 -2.94 -6.26 4.04
C PHE A 2 -3.33 -5.39 2.83
N GLN A 3 -4.56 -4.88 2.75
CA GLN A 3 -4.98 -4.05 1.61
C GLN A 3 -4.16 -2.75 1.46
N VAL A 4 -3.66 -2.20 2.57
CA VAL A 4 -2.83 -0.97 2.54
C VAL A 4 -1.46 -1.27 1.92
N GLN A 5 -0.90 -2.45 2.22
CA GLN A 5 0.32 -2.93 1.56
C GLN A 5 0.09 -3.26 0.10
N ASP A 6 -1.01 -3.92 -0.24
CA ASP A 6 -1.37 -4.21 -1.64
C ASP A 6 -1.55 -2.92 -2.45
N ASP A 7 -2.15 -1.88 -1.86
CA ASP A 7 -2.27 -0.55 -2.47
C ASP A 7 -0.91 0.15 -2.66
N LEU A 8 0.05 -0.07 -1.74
CA LEU A 8 1.40 0.44 -1.87
C LEU A 8 2.15 -0.31 -3.00
N LEU A 9 2.11 -1.63 -2.98
CA LEU A 9 2.73 -2.48 -4.01
C LEU A 9 2.11 -2.26 -5.40
N GLY A 10 0.82 -1.90 -5.47
CA GLY A 10 0.15 -1.53 -6.72
C GLY A 10 0.71 -0.29 -7.42
N ILE A 11 1.52 0.52 -6.73
CA ILE A 11 2.21 1.70 -7.29
C ILE A 11 3.72 1.50 -7.33
N TRP A 12 4.33 1.03 -6.24
CA TRP A 12 5.80 0.99 -6.09
C TRP A 12 6.40 -0.42 -6.09
N GLY A 13 5.59 -1.47 -6.14
CA GLY A 13 6.08 -2.84 -6.11
C GLY A 13 6.75 -3.28 -7.42
N ASP A 14 7.78 -4.10 -7.32
CA ASP A 14 8.44 -4.69 -8.49
C ASP A 14 7.53 -5.75 -9.14
N ALA A 15 7.18 -5.53 -10.41
CA ALA A 15 6.41 -6.48 -11.22
C ALA A 15 7.06 -7.87 -11.29
N ALA A 16 8.40 -7.95 -11.20
CA ALA A 16 9.13 -9.22 -11.21
C ALA A 16 8.99 -10.01 -9.89
N LEU A 17 8.89 -9.32 -8.74
CA LEU A 17 8.73 -9.96 -7.42
C LEU A 17 7.27 -10.27 -7.08
N THR A 18 6.32 -9.51 -7.62
CA THR A 18 4.88 -9.67 -7.35
C THR A 18 4.21 -10.75 -8.21
N GLY A 19 4.91 -11.27 -9.23
CA GLY A 19 4.45 -12.37 -10.08
C GLY A 19 3.27 -12.01 -11.00
N LYS A 20 2.91 -10.73 -11.09
CA LYS A 20 1.88 -10.23 -11.99
C LYS A 20 2.51 -9.25 -12.97
N SER A 21 2.10 -9.32 -14.23
CA SER A 21 2.06 -8.15 -15.10
C SER A 21 0.97 -7.20 -14.59
N THR A 22 1.12 -6.69 -13.36
CA THR A 22 0.13 -5.80 -12.77
C THR A 22 0.26 -4.46 -13.44
N GLU A 23 -0.74 -4.09 -14.24
CA GLU A 23 -0.99 -2.70 -14.54
C GLU A 23 -1.02 -1.93 -13.22
N SER A 24 -0.27 -0.83 -13.17
CA SER A 24 -0.22 0.03 -11.98
C SER A 24 -1.63 0.49 -11.61
N ASP A 25 -1.89 0.62 -10.30
CA ASP A 25 -3.11 1.22 -9.76
C ASP A 25 -3.42 2.58 -10.42
N LEU A 26 -2.38 3.31 -10.85
CA LEU A 26 -2.49 4.58 -11.57
C LEU A 26 -3.14 4.43 -12.95
N VAL A 27 -2.70 3.45 -13.75
CA VAL A 27 -3.25 3.16 -15.09
C VAL A 27 -4.68 2.64 -14.96
N ALA A 28 -4.92 1.78 -13.97
CA ALA A 28 -6.25 1.27 -13.66
C ALA A 28 -7.22 2.34 -13.14
N GLY A 29 -6.75 3.56 -12.86
CA GLY A 29 -7.56 4.66 -12.31
C GLY A 29 -8.11 4.36 -10.91
N LYS A 30 -7.46 3.44 -10.18
CA LYS A 30 -7.90 2.98 -8.87
C LYS A 30 -7.67 4.09 -7.83
N LYS A 31 -8.69 4.36 -7.02
CA LYS A 31 -8.60 5.28 -5.88
C LYS A 31 -8.06 4.56 -4.64
N SER A 32 -6.84 4.01 -4.77
CA SER A 32 -6.12 3.41 -3.65
C SER A 32 -5.71 4.47 -2.62
N ILE A 33 -5.32 4.03 -1.43
CA ILE A 33 -4.89 4.93 -0.34
C ILE A 33 -3.87 6.00 -0.77
N PRO A 34 -2.74 5.66 -1.43
CA PRO A 34 -1.77 6.66 -1.87
C PRO A 34 -2.36 7.66 -2.87
N VAL A 35 -3.25 7.21 -3.77
CA VAL A 35 -3.94 8.09 -4.73
C VAL A 35 -4.86 9.07 -4.01
N VAL A 36 -5.72 8.59 -3.12
CA VAL A 36 -6.66 9.45 -2.38
C VAL A 36 -5.90 10.45 -1.51
N TYR A 37 -4.80 10.03 -0.89
CA TYR A 37 -3.92 10.93 -0.16
C TYR A 37 -3.34 12.02 -1.07
N GLY A 38 -2.78 11.67 -2.23
CA GLY A 38 -2.25 12.64 -3.20
C GLY A 38 -3.32 13.60 -3.72
N LEU A 39 -4.52 13.12 -3.98
CA LEU A 39 -5.67 13.96 -4.36
C LEU A 39 -6.01 14.99 -3.28
N ALA A 40 -5.93 14.59 -2.00
CA ALA A 40 -6.22 15.48 -0.87
C ALA A 40 -5.18 16.60 -0.72
N GLN A 41 -3.93 16.38 -1.17
CA GLN A 41 -2.88 17.42 -1.14
C GLN A 41 -3.13 18.55 -2.13
N LYS A 42 -4.00 18.36 -3.13
CA LYS A 42 -4.28 19.35 -4.20
C LYS A 42 -3.00 19.83 -4.90
N GLY A 43 -1.98 18.96 -4.97
CA GLY A 43 -0.68 19.20 -5.57
C GLY A 43 -0.65 18.92 -7.08
N LEU A 44 0.56 18.71 -7.61
CA LEU A 44 0.78 18.43 -9.03
C LEU A 44 0.17 17.08 -9.42
N PHE A 45 0.23 16.08 -8.53
CA PHE A 45 -0.42 14.80 -8.78
C PHE A 45 -1.93 14.98 -9.00
N ALA A 46 -2.60 15.72 -8.10
CA ALA A 46 -4.04 15.97 -8.21
C ALA A 46 -4.41 16.73 -9.48
N ALA A 47 -3.59 17.73 -9.86
CA ALA A 47 -3.77 18.49 -11.08
C ALA A 47 -3.62 17.62 -12.34
N ARG A 48 -2.65 16.69 -12.36
CA ARG A 48 -2.50 15.74 -13.47
C ARG A 48 -3.62 14.72 -13.49
N TRP A 49 -4.02 14.16 -12.34
CA TRP A 49 -5.11 13.19 -12.23
C TRP A 49 -6.43 13.72 -12.79
N ALA A 50 -6.72 15.01 -12.59
CA ALA A 50 -7.93 15.65 -13.10
C ALA A 50 -8.01 15.74 -14.64
N GLN A 51 -6.88 15.57 -15.35
CA GLN A 51 -6.81 15.65 -16.81
C GLN A 51 -7.29 14.37 -17.52
N GLY A 52 -7.61 13.31 -16.76
CA GLY A 52 -8.12 12.05 -17.29
C GLY A 52 -7.14 10.89 -17.14
N PRO A 53 -7.36 9.78 -17.89
CA PRO A 53 -6.63 8.53 -17.72
C PRO A 53 -5.10 8.69 -17.76
N ILE A 54 -4.41 7.89 -16.93
CA ILE A 54 -2.95 7.85 -16.86
C ILE A 54 -2.44 6.81 -17.85
N GLN A 55 -1.46 7.19 -18.67
CA GLN A 55 -0.78 6.26 -19.58
C GLN A 55 0.36 5.54 -18.86
N SER A 56 0.71 4.35 -19.33
CA SER A 56 1.76 3.51 -18.71
C SER A 56 3.12 4.21 -18.61
N GLU A 57 3.43 5.08 -19.56
CA GLU A 57 4.68 5.85 -19.61
C GLU A 57 4.76 6.93 -18.51
N GLU A 58 3.62 7.35 -17.96
CA GLU A 58 3.54 8.38 -16.93
C GLU A 58 3.65 7.81 -15.51
N VAL A 59 3.53 6.48 -15.35
CA VAL A 59 3.46 5.81 -14.04
C VAL A 59 4.67 6.15 -13.18
N GLY A 60 5.89 6.05 -13.70
CA GLY A 60 7.10 6.33 -12.92
C GLY A 60 7.14 7.77 -12.42
N LEU A 61 6.81 8.73 -13.29
CA LEU A 61 6.80 10.16 -12.94
C LEU A 61 5.73 10.49 -11.88
N LEU A 62 4.55 9.86 -11.97
CA LEU A 62 3.47 10.09 -11.03
C LEU A 62 3.67 9.35 -9.70
N ALA A 63 4.29 8.18 -9.70
CA ALA A 63 4.72 7.49 -8.49
C ALA A 63 5.76 8.33 -7.72
N ASP A 64 6.74 8.91 -8.43
CA ASP A 64 7.72 9.83 -7.85
C ASP A 64 7.06 11.10 -7.29
N GLN A 65 6.06 11.65 -8.01
CA GLN A 65 5.33 12.82 -7.56
C GLN A 65 4.51 12.53 -6.30
N LEU A 66 3.83 11.39 -6.24
CA LEU A 66 3.12 10.92 -5.05
C LEU A 66 4.07 10.75 -3.87
N GLU A 67 5.26 10.20 -4.09
CA GLU A 67 6.28 10.05 -3.05
C GLU A 67 6.75 11.41 -2.53
N LYS A 68 7.04 12.37 -3.41
CA LYS A 68 7.41 13.75 -3.03
C LYS A 68 6.30 14.49 -2.28
N GLU A 69 5.04 14.21 -2.61
CA GLU A 69 3.87 14.74 -1.91
C GLU A 69 3.58 13.99 -0.60
N GLY A 70 4.36 12.96 -0.25
CA GLY A 70 4.32 12.25 1.02
C GLY A 70 3.38 11.03 1.05
N ALA A 71 2.78 10.65 -0.08
CA ALA A 71 1.80 9.57 -0.15
C ALA A 71 2.40 8.21 0.22
N ARG A 72 3.63 7.93 -0.21
CA ARG A 72 4.32 6.67 0.10
C ARG A 72 4.56 6.52 1.59
N ALA A 73 5.16 7.54 2.22
CA ALA A 73 5.44 7.55 3.66
C ALA A 73 4.16 7.46 4.50
N TYR A 74 3.10 8.18 4.11
CA TYR A 74 1.79 8.09 4.77
C TYR A 74 1.21 6.68 4.69
N THR A 75 1.20 6.08 3.50
CA THR A 75 0.65 4.74 3.27
C THR A 75 1.43 3.67 4.05
N GLN A 76 2.76 3.77 4.07
CA GLN A 76 3.62 2.89 4.86
C GLN A 76 3.32 3.00 6.36
N THR A 77 3.28 4.23 6.89
CA THR A 77 2.98 4.48 8.30
C THR A 77 1.61 3.91 8.69
N LEU A 78 0.60 4.06 7.83
CA LEU A 78 -0.73 3.51 8.04
C LEU A 78 -0.72 1.96 8.03
N ALA A 79 0.05 1.35 7.13
CA ALA A 79 0.22 -0.10 7.08
C ALA A 79 0.86 -0.60 8.38
N ASP A 80 1.94 0.05 8.84
CA ASP A 80 2.67 -0.30 10.05
C ASP A 80 1.78 -0.18 11.29
N ASP A 81 1.05 0.93 11.44
CA ASP A 81 0.18 1.18 12.60
C ASP A 81 -0.98 0.18 12.68
N LEU A 82 -1.61 -0.14 11.55
CA LEU A 82 -2.68 -1.15 11.51
C LEU A 82 -2.15 -2.55 11.83
N THR A 83 -0.93 -2.86 11.41
CA THR A 83 -0.32 -4.17 11.67
C THR A 83 0.12 -4.28 13.13
N GLY A 84 0.70 -3.23 13.70
CA GLY A 84 1.03 -3.14 15.12
C GLY A 84 -0.21 -3.33 16.00
N LYS A 85 -1.35 -2.72 15.64
CA LYS A 85 -2.63 -2.94 16.31
C LYS A 85 -3.09 -4.40 16.25
N ALA A 86 -2.98 -5.04 15.09
CA ALA A 86 -3.34 -6.45 14.93
C ALA A 86 -2.51 -7.37 15.83
N VAL A 87 -1.19 -7.17 15.88
CA VAL A 87 -0.29 -7.93 16.75
C VAL A 87 -0.58 -7.67 18.23
N LYS A 88 -0.82 -6.41 18.61
CA LYS A 88 -1.19 -6.08 19.99
C LYS A 88 -2.45 -6.82 20.44
N TYR A 89 -3.52 -6.77 19.65
CA TYR A 89 -4.76 -7.48 20.00
C TYR A 89 -4.57 -9.01 20.04
N LEU A 90 -3.74 -9.55 19.15
CA LEU A 90 -3.43 -10.97 19.16
C LEU A 90 -2.67 -11.40 20.43
N GLN A 91 -1.74 -10.57 20.90
CA GLN A 91 -1.03 -10.79 22.16
C GLN A 91 -1.96 -10.71 23.38
N GLU A 92 -2.90 -9.76 23.39
CA GLU A 92 -3.89 -9.61 24.46
C GLU A 92 -4.82 -10.82 24.56
N VAL A 93 -5.24 -11.39 23.43
CA VAL A 93 -6.08 -12.60 23.38
C VAL A 93 -5.30 -13.86 23.78
N ASN A 94 -3.96 -13.85 23.61
CA ASN A 94 -3.05 -14.94 23.96
C ASN A 94 -3.55 -16.33 23.51
N PRO A 95 -3.90 -16.51 22.22
CA PRO A 95 -4.54 -17.72 21.74
C PRO A 95 -3.60 -18.93 21.92
N LYS A 96 -4.19 -20.08 22.26
CA LYS A 96 -3.47 -21.32 22.59
C LYS A 96 -3.68 -22.39 21.52
N GLY A 97 -2.75 -23.34 21.49
CA GLY A 97 -2.75 -24.44 20.52
C GLY A 97 -2.38 -23.99 19.11
N ASP A 98 -2.45 -24.93 18.18
CA ASP A 98 -1.93 -24.78 16.82
C ASP A 98 -2.61 -23.64 16.04
N ALA A 99 -3.93 -23.45 16.23
CA ALA A 99 -4.66 -22.36 15.61
C ALA A 99 -4.19 -20.98 16.09
N GLY A 100 -3.82 -20.86 17.38
CA GLY A 100 -3.26 -19.62 17.93
C GLY A 100 -1.89 -19.31 17.36
N ALA A 101 -1.03 -20.33 17.25
CA ALA A 101 0.28 -20.19 16.62
C ALA A 101 0.18 -19.76 15.15
N ALA A 102 -0.74 -20.36 14.38
CA ALA A 102 -0.96 -20.00 12.98
C ALA A 102 -1.43 -18.55 12.79
N LEU A 103 -2.29 -18.03 13.69
CA LEU A 103 -2.71 -16.63 13.65
C LEU A 103 -1.54 -15.67 13.94
N VAL A 104 -0.65 -16.03 14.86
CA VAL A 104 0.56 -15.26 15.18
C VAL A 104 1.52 -15.24 13.99
N GLU A 105 1.73 -16.40 13.38
CA GLU A 105 2.55 -16.51 12.18
C GLU A 105 2.00 -15.65 11.03
N LEU A 106 0.69 -15.73 10.76
CA LEU A 106 0.04 -14.91 9.74
C LEU A 106 0.20 -13.40 10.00
N ALA A 107 -0.02 -12.95 11.24
CA ALA A 107 0.15 -11.55 11.61
C ALA A 107 1.60 -11.07 11.42
N ASN A 108 2.59 -11.91 11.74
CA ASN A 108 4.00 -11.61 11.55
C ASN A 108 4.42 -11.63 10.07
N MET A 109 3.87 -12.54 9.25
CA MET A 109 4.10 -12.53 7.80
C MET A 109 3.60 -11.23 7.17
N LEU A 110 2.48 -10.69 7.66
CA LEU A 110 1.98 -9.39 7.24
C LEU A 110 2.92 -8.24 7.66
N LEU A 111 3.67 -8.35 8.76
CA LEU A 111 4.68 -7.35 9.15
C LEU A 111 5.94 -7.39 8.29
N GLN A 112 6.33 -8.57 7.80
CA GLN A 112 7.63 -8.79 7.16
C GLN A 112 7.59 -8.82 5.63
N ARG A 113 6.44 -8.56 5.00
CA ARG A 113 6.37 -8.41 3.54
C ARG A 113 7.29 -7.26 3.12
N GLN A 114 8.39 -7.61 2.44
CA GLN A 114 9.26 -6.61 1.84
C GLN A 114 8.49 -5.84 0.76
N VAL A 115 8.71 -4.54 0.79
CA VAL A 115 8.11 -3.50 -0.06
C VAL A 115 9.04 -3.21 -1.22
#